data_AF-J7TGQ6-F1
#
_entry.id   AF-J7TGQ6-F1
#
_cell.length_a   1.000
_cell.length_b   1.000
_cell.length_c   1.000
_cell.angle_alpha   90.00
_cell.angle_beta   90.00
_cell.angle_gamma   90.00
#
_symmetry.space_group_name_H-M   'P 1'
#
loop_
_entity.id
_entity.type
_entity.pdbx_description
1 polymer ?
#
loop_
_entity_poly.entity_id
_entity_poly.type
_entity_poly.pdbx_seq_one_letter_code
_entity_poly.pdbx_strand_id
1 'polypeptide(L)'
;MNQDLNTQDLSAPAAGIDPVVQVMGGNSDIALDLVVIIDTSGSMSDESADLSREIDAAIEKAAARCPSQLRATFLGIQGTWTGTKFDQTVSDYLIGKGASEGNLQARKPFTEADGRDHAGNKEDLCRAVIDASKYFDWRPGARRAIFVLGDEGMEGGGGILTSAAVTKNSEAIGVAQLHGVKVYTYQGTPDDRPENLDRFPSIAERDKVTKEYQRLAEQTGGRSYIYTTGIANFLLVLQEILCDSLTPPVIPDNGHSHADCRDVCEQLSSIISTVNKLADIINKAIDACCGTDVHHHKETAAKCSCSGKV
;
A
#
# COMPACT_ATOMS: atom_id res chain seq x y z
N MET A 1 -46.59 -25.57 50.45
CA MET A 1 -45.22 -25.87 50.89
C MET A 1 -44.31 -25.18 49.86
N ASN A 2 -43.74 -24.03 50.27
CA ASN A 2 -42.60 -23.25 49.76
C ASN A 2 -42.48 -22.98 48.23
N GLN A 3 -42.63 -21.72 47.78
CA GLN A 3 -41.58 -20.68 47.51
C GLN A 3 -40.74 -21.01 46.24
N ASP A 4 -40.35 -20.13 45.31
CA ASP A 4 -40.44 -18.67 45.11
C ASP A 4 -39.81 -18.35 43.70
N LEU A 5 -40.07 -17.14 43.16
CA LEU A 5 -39.28 -16.36 42.15
C LEU A 5 -39.26 -16.88 40.68
N ASN A 6 -39.88 -16.24 39.68
CA ASN A 6 -39.65 -14.91 39.08
C ASN A 6 -38.21 -14.64 38.60
N THR A 7 -37.96 -14.70 37.28
CA THR A 7 -37.33 -13.62 36.48
C THR A 7 -37.28 -14.00 35.00
N GLN A 8 -37.72 -13.07 34.15
CA GLN A 8 -37.35 -12.98 32.73
C GLN A 8 -35.81 -12.89 32.62
N ASP A 9 -35.22 -13.53 31.62
CA ASP A 9 -33.92 -13.09 31.12
C ASP A 9 -33.94 -12.96 29.59
N LEU A 10 -33.68 -11.72 29.18
CA LEU A 10 -33.48 -11.23 27.83
C LEU A 10 -31.99 -11.40 27.54
N SER A 11 -31.62 -12.44 26.80
CA SER A 11 -30.29 -12.48 26.17
C SER A 11 -30.46 -12.49 24.65
N ALA A 12 -30.50 -11.30 24.07
CA ALA A 12 -30.17 -11.10 22.66
C ALA A 12 -28.73 -11.59 22.42
N PRO A 13 -28.44 -12.28 21.30
CA PRO A 13 -27.07 -12.65 21.00
C PRO A 13 -26.28 -11.37 20.67
N ALA A 14 -25.14 -11.23 21.34
CA ALA A 14 -24.16 -10.19 21.05
C ALA A 14 -23.75 -10.26 19.57
N ALA A 15 -23.68 -9.09 18.94
CA ALA A 15 -23.25 -8.93 17.55
C ALA A 15 -21.89 -9.63 17.32
N GLY A 16 -21.89 -10.56 16.38
CA GLY A 16 -20.68 -11.26 15.94
C GLY A 16 -19.68 -10.29 15.34
N ILE A 17 -18.43 -10.39 15.76
CA ILE A 17 -17.30 -9.76 15.08
C ILE A 17 -17.01 -10.64 13.86
N ASP A 18 -17.21 -10.09 12.66
CA ASP A 18 -16.78 -10.73 11.41
C ASP A 18 -15.26 -10.98 11.47
N PRO A 19 -14.77 -12.21 11.24
CA PRO A 19 -13.33 -12.54 11.35
C PRO A 19 -12.43 -11.77 10.38
N VAL A 20 -13.02 -11.14 9.36
CA VAL A 20 -12.35 -10.37 8.29
C VAL A 20 -12.06 -8.92 8.71
N VAL A 21 -12.67 -8.44 9.80
CA VAL A 21 -12.59 -7.04 10.23
C VAL A 21 -11.83 -6.95 11.55
N GLN A 22 -10.63 -6.35 11.52
CA GLN A 22 -9.87 -6.09 12.73
C GLN A 22 -10.17 -4.66 13.22
N VAL A 23 -10.88 -4.54 14.34
CA VAL A 23 -11.18 -3.27 15.01
C VAL A 23 -10.24 -3.09 16.19
N MET A 24 -9.39 -2.06 16.15
CA MET A 24 -8.41 -1.75 17.21
C MET A 24 -8.52 -0.28 17.59
N GLY A 25 -8.84 0.00 18.85
CA GLY A 25 -9.03 1.35 19.37
C GLY A 25 -7.72 2.00 19.83
N GLY A 26 -7.23 2.97 19.07
CA GLY A 26 -6.36 4.03 19.59
C GLY A 26 -7.20 5.12 20.26
N ASN A 27 -6.64 5.80 21.26
CA ASN A 27 -7.33 6.77 22.11
C ASN A 27 -7.55 8.14 21.40
N SER A 28 -7.97 8.13 20.13
CA SER A 28 -8.25 9.34 19.34
C SER A 28 -9.65 9.35 18.73
N ASP A 29 -10.12 10.56 18.39
CA ASP A 29 -11.42 10.79 17.77
C ASP A 29 -11.44 10.52 16.25
N ILE A 30 -10.31 10.12 15.66
CA ILE A 30 -10.20 9.88 14.21
C ILE A 30 -10.48 8.41 13.91
N ALA A 31 -11.61 8.14 13.27
CA ALA A 31 -11.87 6.85 12.65
C ALA A 31 -11.05 6.69 11.36
N LEU A 32 -10.38 5.55 11.22
CA LEU A 32 -9.62 5.18 10.02
C LEU A 32 -10.07 3.81 9.54
N ASP A 33 -10.53 3.73 8.30
CA ASP A 33 -10.78 2.48 7.60
C ASP A 33 -9.65 2.24 6.59
N LEU A 34 -8.96 1.12 6.74
CA LEU A 34 -7.92 0.65 5.82
C LEU A 34 -8.38 -0.65 5.16
N VAL A 35 -8.45 -0.65 3.83
CA VAL A 35 -8.69 -1.86 3.05
C VAL A 35 -7.38 -2.27 2.38
N VAL A 36 -6.86 -3.44 2.71
CA VAL A 36 -5.66 -3.99 2.11
C VAL A 36 -6.07 -5.00 1.06
N ILE A 37 -5.67 -4.76 -0.19
CA ILE A 37 -6.03 -5.58 -1.35
C ILE A 37 -4.76 -6.15 -1.95
N ILE A 38 -4.70 -7.47 -2.11
CA ILE A 38 -3.54 -8.15 -2.69
C ILE A 38 -3.93 -8.85 -3.99
N ASP A 39 -3.06 -8.73 -4.99
CA ASP A 39 -2.99 -9.66 -6.10
C ASP A 39 -2.86 -11.10 -5.59
N THR A 40 -3.60 -12.01 -6.21
CA THR A 40 -3.71 -13.41 -5.80
C THR A 40 -3.08 -14.36 -6.81
N SER A 41 -2.24 -13.84 -7.70
CA SER A 41 -1.27 -14.58 -8.49
C SER A 41 -0.32 -15.38 -7.58
N GLY A 42 0.28 -16.44 -8.13
CA GLY A 42 1.14 -17.34 -7.36
C GLY A 42 2.42 -16.68 -6.85
N SER A 43 2.91 -15.64 -7.52
CA SER A 43 4.11 -14.88 -7.14
C SER A 43 3.92 -14.07 -5.87
N MET A 44 2.69 -13.69 -5.53
CA MET A 44 2.37 -12.89 -4.34
C MET A 44 2.16 -13.73 -3.05
N SER A 45 2.49 -15.03 -3.10
CA SER A 45 2.24 -15.98 -2.01
C SER A 45 2.98 -15.61 -0.73
N ASP A 46 4.26 -15.29 -0.83
CA ASP A 46 5.12 -14.96 0.31
C ASP A 46 4.78 -13.59 0.87
N GLU A 47 4.50 -12.58 0.04
CA GLU A 47 3.99 -11.30 0.51
C GLU A 47 2.70 -11.46 1.32
N SER A 48 1.78 -12.32 0.87
CA SER A 48 0.52 -12.58 1.59
C SER A 48 0.76 -13.13 3.01
N ALA A 49 1.75 -14.03 3.15
CA ALA A 49 2.09 -14.67 4.42
C ALA A 49 2.88 -13.71 5.32
N ASP A 50 3.83 -12.97 4.76
CA ASP A 50 4.69 -12.02 5.48
C ASP A 50 3.86 -10.87 6.06
N LEU A 51 3.01 -10.28 5.22
CA LEU A 51 2.09 -9.23 5.65
C LEU A 51 1.15 -9.71 6.76
N SER A 52 0.62 -10.93 6.65
CA SER A 52 -0.27 -11.51 7.67
C SER A 52 0.43 -11.74 9.02
N ARG A 53 1.74 -12.01 9.02
CA ARG A 53 2.53 -12.17 10.25
C ARG A 53 2.90 -10.82 10.89
N GLU A 54 3.13 -9.78 10.08
CA GLU A 54 3.66 -8.50 10.56
C GLU A 54 2.59 -7.46 10.94
N ILE A 55 1.38 -7.58 10.39
CA ILE A 55 0.36 -6.55 10.50
C ILE A 55 -0.04 -6.21 11.94
N ASP A 56 -0.16 -7.20 12.82
CA ASP A 56 -0.57 -6.97 14.21
C ASP A 56 0.46 -6.11 14.96
N ALA A 57 1.76 -6.36 14.72
CA ALA A 57 2.85 -5.55 15.25
C ALA A 57 2.88 -4.14 14.63
N ALA A 58 2.49 -4.00 13.37
CA ALA A 58 2.40 -2.70 12.69
C ALA A 58 1.29 -1.84 13.27
N ILE A 59 0.13 -2.44 13.52
CA ILE A 59 -0.99 -1.77 14.17
C ILE A 59 -0.58 -1.34 15.58
N GLU A 60 0.08 -2.20 16.36
CA GLU A 60 0.55 -1.84 17.71
C GLU A 60 1.51 -0.63 17.68
N LYS A 61 2.52 -0.66 16.80
CA LYS A 61 3.47 0.46 16.65
C LYS A 61 2.83 1.73 16.12
N ALA A 62 1.91 1.62 15.17
CA ALA A 62 1.19 2.76 14.62
C ALA A 62 0.25 3.38 15.67
N ALA A 63 -0.50 2.57 16.42
CA ALA A 63 -1.38 3.06 17.47
C ALA A 63 -0.63 3.85 18.55
N ALA A 64 0.61 3.46 18.88
CA ALA A 64 1.47 4.19 19.81
C ALA A 64 1.96 5.55 19.25
N ARG A 65 2.09 5.69 17.93
CA ARG A 65 2.68 6.88 17.27
C ARG A 65 1.63 7.83 16.68
N CYS A 66 0.55 7.29 16.14
CA CYS A 66 -0.50 7.97 15.40
C CYS A 66 -1.85 7.32 15.76
N PRO A 67 -2.42 7.66 16.93
CA PRO A 67 -3.61 6.98 17.45
C PRO A 67 -4.82 7.22 16.54
N SER A 68 -5.56 6.15 16.26
CA SER A 68 -6.81 6.16 15.48
C SER A 68 -7.71 5.00 15.89
N GLN A 69 -9.01 5.13 15.62
CA GLN A 69 -9.94 4.01 15.71
C GLN A 69 -9.85 3.22 14.42
N LEU A 70 -8.81 2.39 14.29
CA LEU A 70 -8.51 1.63 13.08
C LEU A 70 -9.52 0.49 12.90
N ARG A 71 -10.04 0.39 11.68
CA ARG A 71 -10.69 -0.80 11.16
C ARG A 71 -9.94 -1.24 9.91
N ALA A 72 -9.28 -2.39 9.97
CA ALA A 72 -8.54 -2.95 8.85
C ALA A 72 -9.28 -4.17 8.27
N THR A 73 -9.34 -4.26 6.94
CA THR A 73 -9.95 -5.36 6.20
C THR A 73 -8.98 -5.83 5.11
N PHE A 74 -8.79 -7.14 4.99
CA PHE A 74 -7.81 -7.76 4.10
C PHE A 74 -8.53 -8.61 3.06
N LEU A 75 -8.30 -8.32 1.78
CA LEU A 75 -9.05 -8.92 0.67
C LEU A 75 -8.10 -9.33 -0.45
N GLY A 76 -8.29 -10.52 -1.00
CA GLY A 76 -7.69 -10.87 -2.28
C GLY A 76 -8.51 -10.29 -3.43
N ILE A 77 -7.90 -10.01 -4.59
CA ILE A 77 -8.66 -9.49 -5.73
C ILE A 77 -9.73 -10.49 -6.19
N GLN A 78 -9.32 -11.70 -6.60
CA GLN A 78 -10.20 -12.79 -7.07
C GLN A 78 -9.75 -14.17 -6.55
N GLY A 79 -8.96 -14.19 -5.48
CA GLY A 79 -8.46 -15.40 -4.83
C GLY A 79 -8.30 -15.20 -3.33
N THR A 80 -7.86 -16.26 -2.65
CA THR A 80 -7.67 -16.28 -1.20
C THR A 80 -6.46 -17.15 -0.85
N TRP A 81 -5.80 -16.84 0.26
CA TRP A 81 -4.66 -17.59 0.78
C TRP A 81 -4.99 -18.20 2.15
N THR A 82 -5.08 -19.53 2.21
CA THR A 82 -5.39 -20.24 3.46
C THR A 82 -4.31 -20.00 4.50
N GLY A 83 -4.69 -19.72 5.74
CA GLY A 83 -3.76 -19.45 6.84
C GLY A 83 -3.18 -18.04 6.84
N THR A 84 -3.69 -17.15 5.99
CA THR A 84 -3.36 -15.73 5.95
C THR A 84 -4.57 -14.88 6.36
N LYS A 85 -4.41 -13.56 6.44
CA LYS A 85 -5.54 -12.63 6.61
C LYS A 85 -6.39 -12.47 5.33
N PHE A 86 -5.93 -12.99 4.18
CA PHE A 86 -6.59 -12.88 2.88
C PHE A 86 -7.48 -14.09 2.60
N ASP A 87 -8.50 -14.31 3.43
CA ASP A 87 -9.42 -15.45 3.34
C ASP A 87 -10.76 -15.11 2.65
N GLN A 88 -10.89 -13.88 2.14
CA GLN A 88 -12.05 -13.42 1.37
C GLN A 88 -11.62 -12.58 0.16
N THR A 89 -12.41 -12.63 -0.93
CA THR A 89 -12.18 -11.78 -2.11
C THR A 89 -12.87 -10.42 -1.97
N VAL A 90 -12.40 -9.42 -2.74
CA VAL A 90 -13.05 -8.10 -2.83
C VAL A 90 -14.51 -8.24 -3.27
N SER A 91 -14.79 -9.03 -4.30
CA SER A 91 -16.15 -9.23 -4.79
C SER A 91 -17.06 -9.86 -3.75
N ASP A 92 -16.61 -10.94 -3.11
CA ASP A 92 -17.42 -11.65 -2.10
C ASP A 92 -17.72 -10.76 -0.90
N TYR A 93 -16.72 -9.98 -0.44
CA TYR A 93 -16.92 -9.02 0.65
C TYR A 93 -17.97 -7.98 0.28
N LEU A 94 -17.82 -7.33 -0.88
CA LEU A 94 -18.73 -6.26 -1.30
C LEU A 94 -20.15 -6.77 -1.55
N ILE A 95 -20.31 -7.95 -2.16
CA ILE A 95 -21.62 -8.61 -2.34
C ILE A 95 -22.23 -8.92 -0.97
N GLY A 96 -21.44 -9.43 -0.03
CA GLY A 96 -21.87 -9.68 1.35
C GLY A 96 -22.34 -8.40 2.08
N LYS A 97 -21.82 -7.23 1.71
CA LYS A 97 -22.28 -5.92 2.19
C LYS A 97 -23.43 -5.32 1.36
N GLY A 98 -23.94 -6.04 0.36
CA GLY A 98 -25.13 -5.68 -0.41
C GLY A 98 -24.85 -5.06 -1.79
N ALA A 99 -23.60 -5.05 -2.26
CA ALA A 99 -23.32 -4.67 -3.64
C ALA A 99 -23.92 -5.70 -4.62
N SER A 100 -24.49 -5.22 -5.72
CA SER A 100 -24.93 -6.11 -6.80
C SER A 100 -23.74 -6.58 -7.62
N GLU A 101 -23.61 -7.89 -7.85
CA GLU A 101 -22.54 -8.46 -8.68
C GLU A 101 -22.43 -7.76 -10.05
N GLY A 102 -23.56 -7.46 -10.69
CA GLY A 102 -23.61 -6.80 -12.00
C GLY A 102 -23.11 -5.35 -12.02
N ASN A 103 -22.86 -4.74 -10.85
CA ASN A 103 -22.30 -3.41 -10.74
C ASN A 103 -20.78 -3.42 -10.50
N LEU A 104 -20.21 -4.56 -10.13
CA LEU A 104 -18.77 -4.70 -9.88
C LEU A 104 -18.01 -4.73 -11.22
N GLN A 105 -16.83 -4.11 -11.23
CA GLN A 105 -15.89 -4.15 -12.36
C GLN A 105 -15.09 -5.45 -12.40
N ALA A 106 -15.04 -6.18 -11.29
CA ALA A 106 -14.40 -7.49 -11.19
C ALA A 106 -14.76 -8.39 -12.37
N ARG A 107 -13.73 -8.99 -12.98
CA ARG A 107 -13.91 -9.94 -14.08
C ARG A 107 -14.04 -11.35 -13.52
N LYS A 108 -14.92 -12.13 -14.14
CA LYS A 108 -14.90 -13.59 -13.94
C LYS A 108 -13.55 -14.14 -14.37
N PRO A 109 -13.09 -15.26 -13.79
CA PRO A 109 -11.92 -15.96 -14.29
C PRO A 109 -12.03 -16.15 -15.80
N PHE A 110 -11.00 -15.72 -16.51
CA PHE A 110 -10.94 -15.84 -17.96
C PHE A 110 -9.57 -16.38 -18.33
N THR A 111 -9.55 -17.16 -19.40
CA THR A 111 -8.32 -17.58 -20.04
C THR A 111 -7.99 -16.54 -21.11
N GLU A 112 -6.73 -16.13 -21.18
CA GLU A 112 -6.23 -15.19 -22.19
C GLU A 112 -6.37 -15.78 -23.60
N ALA A 113 -6.24 -14.93 -24.63
CA ALA A 113 -6.49 -15.32 -26.02
C ALA A 113 -5.55 -16.46 -26.52
N ASP A 114 -4.45 -16.67 -25.82
CA ASP A 114 -3.48 -17.75 -26.07
C ASP A 114 -3.82 -19.07 -25.35
N GLY A 115 -4.93 -19.13 -24.62
CA GLY A 115 -5.40 -20.32 -23.92
C GLY A 115 -4.72 -20.59 -22.58
N ARG A 116 -4.03 -19.61 -21.99
CA ARG A 116 -3.34 -19.73 -20.70
C ARG A 116 -3.97 -18.82 -19.62
N ASP A 117 -3.87 -19.25 -18.36
CA ASP A 117 -4.28 -18.48 -17.18
C ASP A 117 -3.05 -17.70 -16.68
N HIS A 118 -2.89 -16.46 -17.17
CA HIS A 118 -1.81 -15.54 -16.80
C HIS A 118 -2.09 -14.84 -15.46
N ALA A 119 -2.76 -15.51 -14.52
CA ALA A 119 -3.39 -14.95 -13.32
C ALA A 119 -4.48 -13.89 -13.57
N GLY A 120 -4.38 -13.03 -14.58
CA GLY A 120 -5.48 -12.34 -15.25
C GLY A 120 -6.38 -11.56 -14.30
N ASN A 121 -7.60 -12.05 -14.06
CA ASN A 121 -8.53 -11.35 -13.15
C ASN A 121 -8.05 -11.27 -11.69
N LYS A 122 -7.04 -12.06 -11.31
CA LYS A 122 -6.40 -12.03 -9.98
C LYS A 122 -5.46 -10.83 -9.80
N GLU A 123 -5.05 -10.19 -10.89
CA GLU A 123 -4.12 -9.05 -10.95
C GLU A 123 -4.81 -7.71 -11.30
N ASP A 124 -6.15 -7.72 -11.35
CA ASP A 124 -6.99 -6.55 -11.68
C ASP A 124 -7.05 -5.50 -10.54
N LEU A 125 -5.89 -5.01 -10.11
CA LEU A 125 -5.72 -4.03 -9.04
C LEU A 125 -6.57 -2.78 -9.25
N CYS A 126 -6.58 -2.20 -10.45
CA CYS A 126 -7.36 -0.99 -10.70
C CYS A 126 -8.87 -1.23 -10.54
N ARG A 127 -9.38 -2.40 -10.94
CA ARG A 127 -10.80 -2.75 -10.79
C ARG A 127 -11.17 -2.97 -9.33
N ALA A 128 -10.31 -3.66 -8.59
CA ALA A 128 -10.50 -3.85 -7.15
C ALA A 128 -10.53 -2.51 -6.39
N VAL A 129 -9.66 -1.55 -6.75
CA VAL A 129 -9.69 -0.18 -6.22
C VAL A 129 -11.00 0.53 -6.55
N ILE A 130 -11.49 0.43 -7.79
CA ILE A 130 -12.76 1.03 -8.20
C ILE A 130 -13.92 0.48 -7.37
N ASP A 131 -14.00 -0.85 -7.26
CA ASP A 131 -15.10 -1.52 -6.57
C ASP A 131 -15.08 -1.23 -5.06
N ALA A 132 -13.91 -1.33 -4.42
CA ALA A 132 -13.76 -1.00 -3.00
C ALA A 132 -14.05 0.48 -2.72
N SER A 133 -13.58 1.40 -3.57
CA SER A 133 -13.85 2.84 -3.40
C SER A 133 -15.35 3.15 -3.43
N LYS A 134 -16.10 2.49 -4.33
CA LYS A 134 -17.54 2.72 -4.53
C LYS A 134 -18.42 2.05 -3.49
N TYR A 135 -18.13 0.78 -3.17
CA TYR A 135 -19.09 -0.10 -2.53
C TYR A 135 -18.67 -0.58 -1.14
N PHE A 136 -17.45 -0.30 -0.69
CA PHE A 136 -17.04 -0.68 0.66
C PHE A 136 -17.88 0.06 1.71
N ASP A 137 -18.11 -0.60 2.84
CA ASP A 137 -18.96 -0.15 3.94
C ASP A 137 -18.23 0.89 4.83
N TRP A 138 -17.63 1.92 4.22
CA TRP A 138 -16.87 2.97 4.90
C TRP A 138 -17.67 3.59 6.06
N ARG A 139 -17.07 3.67 7.26
CA ARG A 139 -17.69 4.30 8.42
C ARG A 139 -17.94 5.79 8.13
N PRO A 140 -19.09 6.34 8.55
CA PRO A 140 -19.37 7.77 8.41
C PRO A 140 -18.25 8.62 9.02
N GLY A 141 -17.70 9.56 8.24
CA GLY A 141 -16.65 10.46 8.68
C GLY A 141 -15.26 9.84 8.84
N ALA A 142 -15.09 8.52 8.63
CA ALA A 142 -13.78 7.89 8.70
C ALA A 142 -12.87 8.34 7.56
N ARG A 143 -11.57 8.41 7.85
CA ARG A 143 -10.53 8.44 6.83
C ARG A 143 -10.56 7.11 6.07
N ARG A 144 -10.44 7.18 4.76
CA ARG A 144 -10.56 6.04 3.85
C ARG A 144 -9.24 5.81 3.16
N ALA A 145 -8.64 4.65 3.39
CA ALA A 145 -7.40 4.26 2.75
C ALA A 145 -7.57 2.90 2.09
N ILE A 146 -6.98 2.75 0.90
CA ILE A 146 -6.75 1.46 0.28
C ILE A 146 -5.24 1.27 0.16
N PHE A 147 -4.73 0.12 0.59
CA PHE A 147 -3.37 -0.31 0.32
C PHE A 147 -3.40 -1.48 -0.65
N VAL A 148 -2.94 -1.27 -1.88
CA VAL A 148 -2.94 -2.30 -2.93
C VAL A 148 -1.55 -2.85 -3.20
N LEU A 149 -1.46 -4.16 -3.36
CA LEU A 149 -0.22 -4.90 -3.57
C LEU A 149 -0.31 -5.75 -4.84
N GLY A 150 0.73 -5.70 -5.67
CA GLY A 150 0.96 -6.59 -6.81
C GLY A 150 2.40 -6.45 -7.29
N ASP A 151 2.81 -7.23 -8.27
CA ASP A 151 4.18 -7.27 -8.80
C ASP A 151 4.25 -6.95 -10.31
N GLU A 152 3.12 -7.00 -11.00
CA GLU A 152 2.99 -6.77 -12.44
C GLU A 152 1.96 -5.68 -12.81
N GLY A 153 1.49 -5.63 -14.06
CA GLY A 153 0.50 -4.66 -14.54
C GLY A 153 -0.84 -4.71 -13.78
N MET A 154 -1.42 -3.54 -13.50
CA MET A 154 -2.60 -3.39 -12.64
C MET A 154 -3.97 -3.66 -13.31
N GLU A 155 -3.98 -4.19 -14.53
CA GLU A 155 -5.18 -4.55 -15.31
C GLU A 155 -4.87 -5.84 -16.08
N GLY A 156 -5.03 -6.97 -15.41
CA GLY A 156 -4.78 -8.30 -15.96
C GLY A 156 -3.34 -8.78 -15.89
N GLY A 157 -2.48 -8.13 -15.10
CA GLY A 157 -1.06 -8.52 -14.97
C GLY A 157 -0.19 -8.04 -16.11
N GLY A 158 0.94 -8.73 -16.29
CA GLY A 158 1.78 -8.59 -17.45
C GLY A 158 2.85 -7.50 -17.34
N GLY A 159 4.01 -7.80 -17.92
CA GLY A 159 5.18 -6.93 -17.93
C GLY A 159 5.17 -5.81 -18.97
N ILE A 160 4.11 -5.67 -19.77
CA ILE A 160 4.00 -4.62 -20.82
C ILE A 160 2.82 -3.70 -20.51
N LEU A 161 3.10 -2.40 -20.37
CA LEU A 161 2.04 -1.43 -20.11
C LEU A 161 1.15 -1.21 -21.34
N THR A 162 -0.14 -1.55 -21.21
CA THR A 162 -1.14 -1.35 -22.26
C THR A 162 -1.90 -0.03 -22.11
N SER A 163 -2.47 0.47 -23.21
CA SER A 163 -3.36 1.65 -23.16
C SER A 163 -4.63 1.40 -22.34
N ALA A 164 -5.11 0.15 -22.31
CA ALA A 164 -6.23 -0.28 -21.48
C ALA A 164 -5.89 -0.15 -19.99
N ALA A 165 -4.70 -0.60 -19.58
CA ALA A 165 -4.22 -0.45 -18.21
C ALA A 165 -4.11 1.03 -17.79
N VAL A 166 -3.54 1.90 -18.65
CA VAL A 166 -3.48 3.35 -18.39
C VAL A 166 -4.87 3.97 -18.25
N THR A 167 -5.80 3.58 -19.12
CA THR A 167 -7.18 4.08 -19.09
C THR A 167 -7.88 3.63 -17.82
N LYS A 168 -7.75 2.37 -17.44
CA LYS A 168 -8.37 1.82 -16.24
C LYS A 168 -7.77 2.43 -14.97
N ASN A 169 -6.47 2.65 -14.94
CA ASN A 169 -5.83 3.32 -13.81
C ASN A 169 -6.32 4.79 -13.67
N SER A 170 -6.54 5.49 -14.78
CA SER A 170 -7.17 6.82 -14.74
C SER A 170 -8.61 6.78 -14.19
N GLU A 171 -9.39 5.74 -14.52
CA GLU A 171 -10.71 5.53 -13.93
C GLU A 171 -10.61 5.26 -12.42
N ALA A 172 -9.68 4.41 -11.98
CA ALA A 172 -9.45 4.11 -10.57
C ALA A 172 -9.08 5.35 -9.76
N ILE A 173 -8.19 6.20 -10.29
CA ILE A 173 -7.83 7.49 -9.68
C ILE A 173 -9.07 8.37 -9.54
N GLY A 174 -9.83 8.56 -10.62
CA GLY A 174 -11.01 9.43 -10.60
C GLY A 174 -12.07 8.97 -9.61
N VAL A 175 -12.29 7.65 -9.52
CA VAL A 175 -13.24 7.06 -8.57
C VAL A 175 -12.72 7.20 -7.12
N ALA A 176 -11.46 6.90 -6.86
CA ALA A 176 -10.88 7.05 -5.53
C ALA A 176 -10.94 8.51 -5.05
N GLN A 177 -10.58 9.47 -5.91
CA GLN A 177 -10.71 10.90 -5.65
C GLN A 177 -12.16 11.31 -5.34
N LEU A 178 -13.12 10.90 -6.18
CA LEU A 178 -14.55 11.18 -5.99
C LEU A 178 -15.06 10.67 -4.64
N HIS A 179 -14.56 9.52 -4.19
CA HIS A 179 -14.96 8.89 -2.93
C HIS A 179 -14.07 9.28 -1.73
N GLY A 180 -13.11 10.20 -1.91
CA GLY A 180 -12.21 10.67 -0.86
C GLY A 180 -11.33 9.54 -0.30
N VAL A 181 -10.96 8.58 -1.14
CA VAL A 181 -10.12 7.43 -0.79
C VAL A 181 -8.68 7.72 -1.17
N LYS A 182 -7.78 7.57 -0.20
CA LYS A 182 -6.34 7.64 -0.42
C LYS A 182 -5.83 6.25 -0.81
N VAL A 183 -5.15 6.11 -1.94
CA VAL A 183 -4.61 4.82 -2.38
C VAL A 183 -3.10 4.80 -2.17
N TYR A 184 -2.62 3.75 -1.53
CA TYR A 184 -1.20 3.43 -1.40
C TYR A 184 -0.94 2.21 -2.26
N THR A 185 0.19 2.22 -2.97
CA THR A 185 0.54 1.12 -3.86
C THR A 185 1.84 0.48 -3.41
N TYR A 186 1.92 -0.84 -3.54
CA TYR A 186 3.14 -1.61 -3.32
C TYR A 186 3.38 -2.46 -4.55
N GLN A 187 4.49 -2.18 -5.23
CA GLN A 187 4.98 -3.04 -6.30
C GLN A 187 6.04 -3.99 -5.73
N GLY A 188 5.71 -5.27 -5.68
CA GLY A 188 6.56 -6.37 -5.22
C GLY A 188 7.65 -6.75 -6.22
N THR A 189 8.29 -7.89 -5.94
CA THR A 189 9.32 -8.43 -6.82
C THR A 189 8.65 -9.31 -7.87
N PRO A 190 8.75 -8.97 -9.17
CA PRO A 190 8.14 -9.79 -10.22
C PRO A 190 8.85 -11.13 -10.40
N ASP A 191 8.10 -12.11 -10.87
CA ASP A 191 8.66 -13.38 -11.30
C ASP A 191 9.36 -13.25 -12.67
N ASP A 192 10.63 -12.85 -12.66
CA ASP A 192 11.43 -12.66 -13.87
C ASP A 192 11.98 -13.98 -14.48
N ARG A 193 11.52 -15.15 -14.02
CA ARG A 193 11.94 -16.45 -14.57
C ARG A 193 11.67 -16.50 -16.09
N PRO A 194 12.56 -17.10 -16.90
CA PRO A 194 12.37 -17.20 -18.35
C PRO A 194 11.07 -17.91 -18.77
N GLU A 195 10.54 -18.75 -17.90
CA GLU A 195 9.28 -19.49 -18.12
C GLU A 195 8.04 -18.66 -17.80
N ASN A 196 8.17 -17.55 -17.06
CA ASN A 196 7.06 -16.64 -16.81
C ASN A 196 6.78 -15.82 -18.08
N LEU A 197 5.54 -15.90 -18.56
CA LEU A 197 5.09 -15.20 -19.77
C LEU A 197 4.84 -13.72 -19.50
N ASP A 198 4.51 -13.41 -18.25
CA ASP A 198 4.16 -12.07 -17.79
C ASP A 198 5.36 -11.29 -17.27
N ARG A 199 6.55 -11.92 -17.29
CA ARG A 199 7.81 -11.28 -16.93
C ARG A 199 8.03 -9.97 -17.68
N PHE A 200 8.75 -9.05 -17.06
CA PHE A 200 9.12 -7.80 -17.71
C PHE A 200 10.09 -8.05 -18.88
N PRO A 201 9.74 -7.65 -20.13
CA PRO A 201 10.64 -7.86 -21.27
C PRO A 201 11.92 -7.03 -21.19
N SER A 202 11.88 -5.91 -20.45
CA SER A 202 13.02 -5.05 -20.19
C SER A 202 12.79 -4.19 -18.95
N ILE A 203 13.87 -3.62 -18.41
CA ILE A 203 13.81 -2.62 -17.33
C ILE A 203 12.93 -1.43 -17.73
N ALA A 204 12.97 -1.01 -19.00
CA ALA A 204 12.16 0.10 -19.47
C ALA A 204 10.66 -0.18 -19.46
N GLU A 205 10.24 -1.43 -19.69
CA GLU A 205 8.83 -1.82 -19.55
C GLU A 205 8.43 -1.90 -18.08
N ARG A 206 9.30 -2.43 -17.21
CA ARG A 206 9.10 -2.38 -15.76
C ARG A 206 8.90 -0.95 -15.26
N ASP A 207 9.76 -0.02 -15.67
CA ASP A 207 9.68 1.39 -15.28
C ASP A 207 8.37 2.05 -15.73
N LYS A 208 7.78 1.62 -16.86
CA LYS A 208 6.47 2.11 -17.29
C LYS A 208 5.34 1.62 -16.38
N VAL A 209 5.36 0.34 -16.00
CA VAL A 209 4.38 -0.21 -15.05
C VAL A 209 4.55 0.44 -13.68
N THR A 210 5.79 0.57 -13.18
CA THR A 210 6.10 1.28 -11.93
C THR A 210 5.53 2.70 -11.90
N LYS A 211 5.64 3.45 -13.01
CA LYS A 211 5.05 4.79 -13.10
C LYS A 211 3.53 4.79 -12.92
N GLU A 212 2.83 3.74 -13.32
CA GLU A 212 1.39 3.65 -13.11
C GLU A 212 1.03 3.35 -11.65
N TYR A 213 1.82 2.55 -10.93
CA TYR A 213 1.70 2.39 -9.46
C TYR A 213 1.89 3.72 -8.74
N GLN A 214 2.93 4.48 -9.13
CA GLN A 214 3.19 5.82 -8.61
C GLN A 214 2.03 6.77 -8.91
N ARG A 215 1.56 6.79 -10.15
CA ARG A 215 0.47 7.65 -10.60
C ARG A 215 -0.82 7.40 -9.83
N LEU A 216 -1.18 6.15 -9.56
CA LEU A 216 -2.36 5.80 -8.77
C LEU A 216 -2.26 6.35 -7.35
N ALA A 217 -1.12 6.14 -6.70
CA ALA A 217 -0.92 6.57 -5.32
C ALA A 217 -0.88 8.09 -5.20
N GLU A 218 -0.02 8.74 -5.98
CA GLU A 218 0.22 10.18 -5.88
C GLU A 218 -1.04 10.99 -6.24
N GLN A 219 -1.78 10.60 -7.28
CA GLN A 219 -2.98 11.33 -7.67
C GLN A 219 -4.14 11.15 -6.69
N THR A 220 -4.09 10.16 -5.81
CA THR A 220 -5.08 9.98 -4.73
C THR A 220 -4.55 10.48 -3.38
N GLY A 221 -3.39 11.14 -3.35
CA GLY A 221 -2.76 11.70 -2.15
C GLY A 221 -2.07 10.67 -1.25
N GLY A 222 -1.85 9.44 -1.74
CA GLY A 222 -1.10 8.40 -1.05
C GLY A 222 0.36 8.32 -1.51
N ARG A 223 1.00 7.18 -1.22
CA ARG A 223 2.41 6.92 -1.54
C ARG A 223 2.57 5.58 -2.23
N SER A 224 3.54 5.53 -3.14
CA SER A 224 3.94 4.30 -3.80
C SER A 224 5.20 3.74 -3.15
N TYR A 225 5.20 2.43 -2.95
CA TYR A 225 6.27 1.64 -2.38
C TYR A 225 6.74 0.66 -3.46
N ILE A 226 8.04 0.58 -3.67
CA ILE A 226 8.63 -0.26 -4.72
C ILE A 226 9.70 -1.12 -4.05
N TYR A 227 9.48 -2.43 -4.05
CA TYR A 227 10.40 -3.41 -3.48
C TYR A 227 10.67 -4.49 -4.51
N THR A 228 11.50 -4.13 -5.49
CA THR A 228 11.88 -5.02 -6.61
C THR A 228 13.11 -5.88 -6.30
N THR A 229 13.66 -5.78 -5.08
CA THR A 229 14.77 -6.60 -4.58
C THR A 229 14.72 -6.76 -3.05
N GLY A 230 14.62 -7.99 -2.56
CA GLY A 230 14.71 -8.33 -1.13
C GLY A 230 13.38 -8.33 -0.37
N ILE A 231 13.43 -8.67 0.93
CA ILE A 231 12.25 -8.73 1.80
C ILE A 231 11.87 -7.32 2.25
N ALA A 232 10.68 -6.86 1.88
CA ALA A 232 10.15 -5.59 2.35
C ALA A 232 9.89 -5.64 3.87
N ASN A 233 10.22 -4.55 4.56
CA ASN A 233 9.81 -4.37 5.94
C ASN A 233 8.36 -3.86 5.94
N PHE A 234 7.40 -4.78 5.77
CA PHE A 234 5.97 -4.46 5.71
C PHE A 234 5.53 -3.70 6.96
N LEU A 235 6.10 -4.04 8.11
CA LEU A 235 5.91 -3.31 9.36
C LEU A 235 6.16 -1.80 9.24
N LEU A 236 7.25 -1.35 8.61
CA LEU A 236 7.52 0.07 8.40
C LEU A 236 6.56 0.70 7.40
N VAL A 237 6.29 0.02 6.28
CA VAL A 237 5.38 0.50 5.24
C VAL A 237 3.98 0.72 5.80
N LEU A 238 3.44 -0.26 6.52
CA LEU A 238 2.13 -0.18 7.16
C LEU A 238 2.09 0.93 8.22
N GLN A 239 3.15 1.07 9.02
CA GLN A 239 3.20 2.16 10.00
C GLN A 239 3.12 3.54 9.33
N GLU A 240 3.82 3.74 8.22
CA GLU A 240 3.75 4.99 7.45
C GLU A 240 2.36 5.22 6.88
N ILE A 241 1.76 4.19 6.26
CA ILE A 241 0.41 4.25 5.70
C ILE A 241 -0.60 4.64 6.78
N LEU A 242 -0.56 3.98 7.93
CA LEU A 242 -1.51 4.23 9.03
C LEU A 242 -1.40 5.67 9.55
N CYS A 243 -0.18 6.19 9.70
CA CYS A 243 0.02 7.56 10.15
C CYS A 243 -0.36 8.60 9.08
N ASP A 244 0.03 8.37 7.83
CA ASP A 244 -0.27 9.28 6.71
C ASP A 244 -1.78 9.32 6.41
N SER A 245 -2.49 8.20 6.59
CA SER A 245 -3.93 8.08 6.37
C SER A 245 -4.79 8.90 7.34
N LEU A 246 -4.23 9.41 8.44
CA LEU A 246 -4.97 10.32 9.35
C LEU A 246 -5.22 11.69 8.72
N THR A 247 -4.41 12.03 7.71
CA THR A 247 -4.61 13.24 6.90
C THR A 247 -5.54 12.93 5.71
N PRO A 248 -6.50 13.82 5.39
CA PRO A 248 -7.31 13.69 4.18
C PRO A 248 -6.45 13.60 2.90
N PRO A 249 -6.99 13.02 1.82
CA PRO A 249 -6.34 13.07 0.50
C PRO A 249 -6.03 14.51 0.09
N VAL A 250 -4.79 14.76 -0.34
CA VAL A 250 -4.41 15.98 -1.04
C VAL A 250 -4.48 15.66 -2.53
N ILE A 251 -5.56 16.10 -3.19
CA ILE A 251 -5.76 15.84 -4.62
C ILE A 251 -4.93 16.86 -5.39
N PRO A 252 -4.02 16.43 -6.30
CA PRO A 252 -3.28 17.37 -7.13
C PRO A 252 -4.24 18.23 -7.96
N ASP A 253 -4.06 19.55 -7.88
CA ASP A 253 -4.88 20.47 -8.67
C ASP A 253 -4.42 20.44 -10.13
N ASN A 254 -5.11 19.64 -10.95
CA ASN A 254 -4.86 19.55 -12.38
C ASN A 254 -5.21 20.87 -13.13
N GLY A 255 -5.74 21.89 -12.44
CA GLY A 255 -6.06 23.21 -12.98
C GLY A 255 -4.89 24.20 -13.03
N HIS A 256 -3.73 23.87 -12.44
CA HIS A 256 -2.56 24.75 -12.45
C HIS A 256 -1.46 24.23 -13.37
N SER A 257 -1.63 24.45 -14.67
CA SER A 257 -0.52 24.32 -15.62
C SER A 257 0.63 25.25 -15.22
N HIS A 258 1.80 24.68 -14.95
CA HIS A 258 3.12 25.34 -14.95
C HIS A 258 3.42 26.45 -13.91
N ALA A 259 2.60 26.68 -12.89
CA ALA A 259 2.98 27.60 -11.81
C ALA A 259 4.09 27.01 -10.90
N ASP A 260 4.00 25.72 -10.55
CA ASP A 260 4.93 25.05 -9.61
C ASP A 260 6.35 24.84 -10.16
N CYS A 261 6.54 24.71 -11.48
CA CYS A 261 7.90 24.67 -12.04
C CYS A 261 8.64 25.98 -11.78
N ARG A 262 7.92 27.11 -11.70
CA ARG A 262 8.51 28.41 -11.40
C ARG A 262 8.96 28.48 -9.95
N ASP A 263 8.12 28.03 -9.02
CA ASP A 263 8.45 27.96 -7.60
C ASP A 263 9.62 27.01 -7.31
N VAL A 264 9.66 25.83 -7.95
CA VAL A 264 10.81 24.91 -7.84
C VAL A 264 12.07 25.53 -8.43
N CYS A 265 11.98 26.24 -9.57
CA CYS A 265 13.12 26.95 -10.15
C CYS A 265 13.59 28.13 -9.29
N GLU A 266 12.66 28.85 -8.65
CA GLU A 266 12.97 29.94 -7.72
C GLU A 266 13.60 29.40 -6.43
N GLN A 267 13.14 28.26 -5.94
CA GLN A 267 13.67 27.59 -4.74
C GLN A 267 14.90 26.72 -5.00
N LEU A 268 15.25 26.45 -6.27
CA LEU A 268 16.37 25.58 -6.65
C LEU A 268 17.68 26.02 -5.99
N SER A 269 17.92 27.32 -5.89
CA SER A 269 19.09 27.88 -5.21
C SER A 269 19.13 27.54 -3.71
N SER A 270 17.97 27.59 -3.04
CA SER A 270 17.81 27.23 -1.63
C SER A 270 17.96 25.73 -1.41
N ILE A 271 17.41 24.92 -2.32
CA ILE A 271 17.54 23.46 -2.31
C ILE A 271 19.01 23.06 -2.48
N ILE A 272 19.71 23.61 -3.48
CA ILE A 272 21.14 23.36 -3.70
C ILE A 272 21.96 23.81 -2.49
N SER A 273 21.66 24.97 -1.89
CA SER A 273 22.33 25.44 -0.67
C SER A 273 22.14 24.46 0.49
N THR A 274 20.95 23.90 0.65
CA THR A 274 20.62 22.94 1.71
C THR A 274 21.34 21.61 1.49
N VAL A 275 21.37 21.12 0.25
CA VAL A 275 22.11 19.91 -0.12
C VAL A 275 23.62 20.10 0.11
N ASN A 276 24.18 21.25 -0.27
CA ASN A 276 25.59 21.55 -0.03
C ASN A 276 25.91 21.63 1.48
N LYS A 277 25.04 22.24 2.28
CA LYS A 277 25.19 22.25 3.74
C LYS A 277 25.14 20.83 4.32
N LEU A 278 24.23 19.99 3.83
CA LEU A 278 24.15 18.60 4.26
C LEU A 278 25.42 17.83 3.87
N ALA A 279 25.94 18.02 2.65
CA ALA A 279 27.20 17.45 2.21
C ALA A 279 28.37 17.91 3.09
N ASP A 280 28.44 19.20 3.44
CA ASP A 280 29.44 19.74 4.37
C ASP A 280 29.34 19.15 5.77
N ILE A 281 28.12 18.94 6.28
CA ILE A 281 27.89 18.29 7.58
C ILE A 281 28.36 16.84 7.54
N ILE A 282 28.05 16.12 6.46
CA ILE A 282 28.49 14.74 6.26
C ILE A 282 30.02 14.68 6.17
N ASN A 283 30.65 15.56 5.39
CA ASN A 283 32.10 15.63 5.27
C ASN A 283 32.77 15.97 6.61
N LYS A 284 32.23 16.93 7.38
CA LYS A 284 32.71 17.22 8.74
C LYS A 284 32.54 16.05 9.69
N ALA A 285 31.45 15.29 9.57
CA ALA A 285 31.24 14.08 10.37
C ALA A 285 32.26 12.99 10.00
N ILE A 286 32.57 12.83 8.71
CA ILE A 286 33.60 11.92 8.22
C ILE A 286 34.98 12.36 8.72
N ASP A 287 35.34 13.63 8.57
CA ASP A 287 36.61 14.20 9.04
C ASP A 287 36.76 14.07 10.56
N ALA A 288 35.68 14.28 11.31
CA ALA A 288 35.66 14.05 12.76
C ALA A 288 35.81 12.58 13.14
N CYS A 289 35.29 11.65 12.32
CA CYS A 289 35.45 10.21 12.53
C CYS A 289 36.82 9.67 12.09
N CYS A 290 37.44 10.26 11.07
CA CYS A 290 38.62 9.70 10.40
C CYS A 290 39.91 10.50 10.65
N GLY A 291 39.83 11.75 11.12
CA GLY A 291 40.98 12.64 11.38
C GLY A 291 41.71 13.08 10.10
N THR A 292 42.04 14.36 9.99
CA THR A 292 42.89 14.87 8.89
C THR A 292 44.36 14.91 9.34
N ASP A 293 45.04 13.76 9.39
CA ASP A 293 46.48 13.73 9.63
C ASP A 293 47.25 14.00 8.33
N VAL A 294 47.59 15.27 8.12
CA VAL A 294 48.61 15.66 7.15
C VAL A 294 49.96 15.70 7.89
N HIS A 295 50.84 14.76 7.53
CA HIS A 295 52.27 14.62 7.86
C HIS A 295 52.66 13.69 9.04
N HIS A 296 52.92 12.41 8.76
CA HIS A 296 54.29 11.83 8.62
C HIS A 296 54.27 10.28 8.56
N HIS A 297 54.99 9.75 7.56
CA HIS A 297 55.58 8.40 7.44
C HIS A 297 54.70 7.13 7.41
N LYS A 298 54.88 6.38 6.30
CA LYS A 298 54.77 4.92 6.13
C LYS A 298 54.21 4.11 7.33
N GLU A 299 52.97 3.66 7.22
CA GLU A 299 52.55 2.23 7.17
C GLU A 299 51.07 2.09 7.59
N THR A 300 50.32 1.35 6.76
CA THR A 300 48.95 0.84 6.97
C THR A 300 47.83 1.87 7.19
N ALA A 301 46.92 1.95 6.21
CA ALA A 301 45.66 2.67 6.29
C ALA A 301 44.89 2.28 7.56
N ALA A 302 44.81 3.22 8.52
CA ALA A 302 44.00 3.05 9.71
C ALA A 302 42.53 2.94 9.29
N LYS A 303 41.89 1.80 9.60
CA LYS A 303 40.45 1.59 9.38
C LYS A 303 39.67 2.64 10.17
N CYS A 304 38.89 3.49 9.49
CA CYS A 304 37.93 4.36 10.16
C CYS A 304 36.96 3.49 10.98
N SER A 305 36.91 3.71 12.28
CA SER A 305 35.96 3.07 13.19
C SER A 305 35.24 4.20 13.94
N CYS A 306 34.05 4.58 13.47
CA CYS A 306 33.13 5.39 14.27
C CYS A 306 32.58 4.49 15.39
N SER A 307 33.26 4.45 16.55
CA SER A 307 32.72 3.79 17.74
C SER A 307 31.85 4.79 18.50
N GLY A 308 30.58 4.43 18.66
CA GLY A 308 29.52 5.35 19.07
C GLY A 308 29.70 5.95 20.46
N LYS A 309 29.53 7.28 20.54
CA LYS A 309 28.92 7.97 21.67
C LYS A 309 28.15 9.19 21.15
N VAL A 310 26.87 8.99 20.86
CA VAL A 310 25.67 9.59 21.49
C VAL A 310 24.49 9.18 20.62
#